data_AF-A0A6B3LWC1-F1
#
_entry.id   AF-A0A6B3LWC1-F1
#
_cell.length_a   1.000
_cell.length_b   1.000
_cell.length_c   1.000
_cell.angle_alpha   90.00
_cell.angle_beta   90.00
_cell.angle_gamma   90.00
#
_symmetry.space_group_name_H-M   'P 1'
#
loop_
_entity.id
_entity.type
_entity.pdbx_description
1 polymer ?
#
loop_
_entity_poly.entity_id
_entity_poly.type
_entity_poly.pdbx_seq_one_letter_code
_entity_poly.pdbx_strand_id
1 'polypeptide(L)'
;MIKTILYILIYAAFNVSGAALIKWQLKGKSLDSLDQWLKLMLNIPFILAFLLIVLSALAFFKALSTNSFSLIIPIATGINFILTIAVGYYLFQDKLSLLSFVGFILIITGIIVLSFNNQTQHV
;
A
#
# COMPACT_ATOMS: atom_id res chain seq x y z
N MET A 1 21.20 1.01 -2.00
CA MET A 1 19.94 1.80 -1.88
C MET A 1 19.03 1.67 -3.10
N ILE A 2 19.50 1.82 -4.35
CA ILE A 2 18.65 1.69 -5.56
C ILE A 2 17.84 0.37 -5.60
N LYS A 3 18.48 -0.78 -5.34
CA LYS A 3 17.80 -2.09 -5.32
C LYS A 3 16.69 -2.15 -4.25
N THR A 4 16.92 -1.55 -3.09
CA THR A 4 15.96 -1.47 -1.99
C THR A 4 14.74 -0.65 -2.37
N ILE A 5 14.95 0.52 -2.98
CA ILE A 5 13.86 1.38 -3.48
C ILE A 5 13.05 0.65 -4.55
N LEU A 6 13.70 -0.09 -5.45
CA LEU A 6 13.00 -0.91 -6.44
C LEU A 6 12.08 -1.96 -5.80
N TYR A 7 12.56 -2.66 -4.77
CA TYR A 7 11.72 -3.61 -4.02
C TYR A 7 10.54 -2.93 -3.32
N ILE A 8 10.72 -1.73 -2.78
CA ILE A 8 9.64 -0.94 -2.17
C ILE A 8 8.62 -0.51 -3.23
N LEU A 9 9.05 -0.09 -4.42
CA LEU A 9 8.15 0.25 -5.53
C LEU A 9 7.34 -0.95 -5.99
N ILE A 10 7.97 -2.13 -6.13
CA ILE A 10 7.28 -3.38 -6.48
C ILE A 10 6.26 -3.74 -5.39
N TYR A 11 6.68 -3.67 -4.12
CA TYR A 11 5.79 -3.87 -2.98
C TYR A 11 4.56 -2.95 -3.07
N ALA A 12 4.76 -1.65 -3.18
CA ALA A 12 3.65 -0.69 -3.22
C ALA A 12 2.74 -0.95 -4.43
N ALA A 13 3.32 -1.15 -5.62
CA ALA A 13 2.56 -1.42 -6.84
C ALA A 13 1.65 -2.63 -6.69
N PHE A 14 2.18 -3.76 -6.22
CA PHE A 14 1.41 -4.99 -6.08
C PHE A 14 0.43 -4.92 -4.92
N ASN A 15 0.82 -4.30 -3.80
CA ASN A 15 -0.04 -4.14 -2.63
C ASN A 15 -1.27 -3.30 -2.96
N VAL A 16 -1.09 -2.12 -3.57
CA VAL A 16 -2.19 -1.23 -3.95
C VAL A 16 -3.03 -1.84 -5.06
N SER A 17 -2.42 -2.49 -6.05
CA SER A 17 -3.17 -3.15 -7.12
C SER A 17 -4.05 -4.29 -6.58
N GLY A 18 -3.54 -5.10 -5.66
CA GLY A 18 -4.31 -6.15 -5.00
C GLY A 18 -5.46 -5.57 -4.17
N ALA A 19 -5.19 -4.54 -3.38
CA ALA A 19 -6.24 -3.84 -2.62
C ALA A 19 -7.32 -3.22 -3.52
N ALA A 20 -6.92 -2.65 -4.66
CA ALA A 20 -7.84 -2.09 -5.64
C ALA A 20 -8.72 -3.17 -6.29
N LEU A 21 -8.14 -4.31 -6.67
CA LEU A 21 -8.90 -5.45 -7.20
C LEU A 21 -9.91 -5.97 -6.18
N ILE A 22 -9.54 -6.06 -4.89
CA ILE A 22 -10.48 -6.43 -3.82
C ILE A 22 -11.60 -5.39 -3.71
N LYS A 23 -11.29 -4.09 -3.64
CA LYS A 23 -12.30 -3.01 -3.60
C LYS A 23 -13.26 -3.09 -4.78
N TRP A 24 -12.75 -3.45 -5.97
CA TRP A 24 -13.58 -3.67 -7.16
C TRP A 24 -14.55 -4.85 -6.97
N GLN A 25 -14.07 -5.98 -6.45
CA GLN A 25 -14.93 -7.17 -6.22
C GLN A 25 -16.02 -6.95 -5.18
N LEU A 26 -15.79 -6.01 -4.25
CA LEU A 26 -16.74 -5.61 -3.21
C LEU A 26 -17.73 -4.54 -3.67
N LYS A 27 -17.55 -3.93 -4.85
CA LYS A 27 -18.42 -2.84 -5.31
C LYS A 27 -19.86 -3.33 -5.47
N GLY A 28 -20.78 -2.78 -4.67
CA GLY A 28 -22.20 -3.11 -4.71
C GLY A 28 -22.55 -4.48 -4.09
N LYS A 29 -21.62 -5.13 -3.39
CA LYS A 29 -21.89 -6.34 -2.61
C LYS A 29 -21.77 -6.03 -1.14
N SER A 30 -22.76 -6.45 -0.35
CA SER A 30 -22.62 -6.52 1.10
C SER A 30 -22.05 -7.87 1.51
N LEU A 31 -21.42 -7.92 2.69
CA LEU A 31 -20.82 -9.11 3.28
C LEU A 31 -21.52 -9.41 4.61
N ASP A 32 -22.84 -9.57 4.54
CA ASP A 32 -23.71 -9.69 5.71
C ASP A 32 -23.83 -11.14 6.18
N SER A 33 -23.51 -12.11 5.31
CA SER A 33 -23.61 -13.54 5.61
C SER A 33 -22.33 -14.32 5.31
N LEU A 34 -22.14 -15.44 6.01
CA LEU A 34 -20.98 -16.33 5.84
C LEU A 34 -20.86 -16.88 4.40
N ASP A 35 -21.99 -17.14 3.74
CA ASP A 35 -21.99 -17.63 2.35
C ASP A 35 -21.42 -16.60 1.37
N GLN A 36 -21.66 -15.31 1.60
CA GLN A 36 -21.10 -14.23 0.78
C GLN A 36 -19.59 -14.12 0.98
N TRP A 37 -19.13 -14.27 2.23
CA TRP A 37 -17.70 -14.36 2.54
C TRP A 37 -17.04 -15.54 1.85
N LEU A 38 -17.64 -16.74 1.91
CA LEU A 38 -17.10 -17.93 1.25
C LEU A 38 -17.05 -17.75 -0.27
N LYS A 39 -18.11 -17.20 -0.88
CA LYS A 39 -18.15 -16.89 -2.32
C LYS A 39 -17.08 -15.88 -2.73
N LEU A 40 -16.79 -14.89 -1.88
CA LEU A 40 -15.71 -13.94 -2.13
C LEU A 40 -14.35 -14.63 -2.05
N MET A 41 -14.11 -15.45 -1.03
CA MET A 41 -12.83 -16.16 -0.88
C MET A 41 -12.56 -17.15 -2.03
N LEU A 42 -13.61 -17.74 -2.61
CA LEU A 42 -13.52 -18.62 -3.77
C LEU A 42 -13.58 -17.88 -5.11
N ASN A 43 -13.73 -16.56 -5.11
CA ASN A 43 -13.76 -15.77 -6.33
C ASN A 43 -12.36 -15.65 -6.94
N ILE A 44 -12.21 -16.05 -8.21
CA ILE A 44 -10.91 -16.06 -8.89
C ILE A 44 -10.19 -14.69 -8.84
N PRO A 45 -10.83 -13.54 -9.19
CA PRO A 45 -10.22 -12.23 -9.02
C PRO A 45 -9.75 -11.92 -7.59
N PHE A 46 -10.50 -12.35 -6.56
CA PHE A 46 -10.11 -12.15 -5.17
C PHE A 46 -8.87 -12.99 -4.82
N ILE A 47 -8.81 -14.24 -5.26
CA ILE A 47 -7.64 -15.11 -5.08
C ILE A 47 -6.41 -14.52 -5.75
N LEU A 48 -6.54 -14.02 -6.98
CA LEU A 48 -5.45 -13.35 -7.70
C LEU A 48 -4.98 -12.08 -6.97
N ALA A 49 -5.91 -11.27 -6.48
CA ALA A 49 -5.58 -10.08 -5.70
C ALA A 49 -4.84 -10.45 -4.40
N PHE A 50 -5.28 -11.51 -3.72
CA PHE A 50 -4.64 -12.01 -2.50
C PHE A 50 -3.22 -12.52 -2.79
N LEU A 51 -3.03 -13.32 -3.85
CA LEU A 51 -1.71 -13.76 -4.30
C LEU A 51 -0.79 -12.58 -4.60
N LEU A 52 -1.31 -11.54 -5.26
CA LEU A 52 -0.55 -10.33 -5.57
C LEU A 52 -0.08 -9.60 -4.30
N ILE A 53 -0.93 -9.53 -3.28
CA ILE A 53 -0.57 -8.95 -1.97
C ILE A 53 0.50 -9.80 -1.28
N VAL A 54 0.40 -11.14 -1.32
CA VAL A 54 1.43 -12.02 -0.76
C VAL A 54 2.77 -11.83 -1.48
N LEU A 55 2.77 -11.75 -2.81
CA LEU A 55 3.98 -11.45 -3.60
C LEU A 55 4.57 -10.08 -3.24
N SER A 56 3.71 -9.08 -3.00
CA SER A 56 4.15 -7.76 -2.53
C SER A 56 4.89 -7.83 -1.20
N ALA A 57 4.42 -8.67 -0.28
CA ALA A 57 5.05 -8.86 1.03
C ALA A 57 6.44 -9.48 0.90
N LEU A 58 6.65 -10.42 -0.05
CA LEU A 58 7.98 -10.99 -0.31
C LEU A 58 8.97 -9.92 -0.80
N ALA A 59 8.55 -9.02 -1.68
CA ALA A 59 9.36 -7.89 -2.10
C ALA A 59 9.68 -6.96 -0.92
N PHE A 60 8.70 -6.72 -0.04
CA PHE A 60 8.89 -5.91 1.16
C PHE A 60 9.88 -6.55 2.15
N PHE A 61 9.79 -7.85 2.40
CA PHE A 61 10.76 -8.58 3.22
C PHE A 61 12.17 -8.50 2.64
N LYS A 62 12.30 -8.55 1.31
CA LYS A 62 13.58 -8.34 0.64
C LYS A 62 14.10 -6.91 0.83
N ALA A 63 13.24 -5.90 0.84
CA ALA A 63 13.65 -4.53 1.16
C ALA A 63 14.13 -4.41 2.62
N LEU A 64 13.38 -4.98 3.57
CA LEU A 64 13.73 -5.02 4.99
C LEU A 64 15.04 -5.74 5.27
N SER A 65 15.38 -6.77 4.49
CA SER A 65 16.65 -7.49 4.67
C SER A 65 17.88 -6.69 4.22
N THR A 66 17.72 -5.50 3.63
CA THR A 66 18.82 -4.73 3.04
C THR A 66 19.18 -3.46 3.79
N ASN A 67 18.35 -3.00 4.72
CA ASN A 67 18.57 -1.77 5.47
C ASN A 67 17.80 -1.78 6.79
N SER A 68 17.97 -0.75 7.63
CA SER A 68 17.33 -0.68 8.94
C SER A 68 15.80 -0.58 8.83
N PHE A 69 15.12 -1.25 9.76
CA PHE A 69 13.66 -1.24 9.86
C PHE A 69 13.11 0.19 9.97
N SER A 70 13.75 1.03 10.79
CA SER A 70 13.37 2.42 11.06
C SER A 70 13.48 3.35 9.84
N LEU A 71 14.20 2.94 8.80
CA LEU A 71 14.28 3.66 7.53
C LEU A 71 13.32 3.09 6.49
N ILE A 72 13.27 1.77 6.36
CA ILE A 72 12.50 1.10 5.29
C ILE A 72 10.99 1.22 5.51
N ILE A 73 10.53 1.09 6.76
CA ILE A 73 9.11 1.12 7.08
C ILE A 73 8.49 2.48 6.73
N PRO A 74 9.03 3.63 7.22
CA PRO A 74 8.47 4.93 6.84
C PRO A 74 8.46 5.16 5.32
N ILE A 75 9.57 4.85 4.63
CA ILE A 75 9.66 5.04 3.16
C ILE A 75 8.61 4.20 2.43
N ALA A 76 8.46 2.93 2.81
CA ALA A 76 7.48 2.03 2.20
C ALA A 76 6.04 2.49 2.48
N THR A 77 5.74 2.91 3.71
CA THR A 77 4.45 3.49 4.06
C THR A 77 4.14 4.73 3.23
N GLY A 78 5.11 5.64 3.05
CA GLY A 78 4.94 6.85 2.25
C GLY A 78 4.63 6.56 0.79
N ILE A 79 5.42 5.71 0.15
CA ILE A 79 5.22 5.32 -1.26
C ILE A 79 3.87 4.60 -1.43
N ASN A 80 3.54 3.64 -0.55
CA ASN A 80 2.28 2.90 -0.60
C ASN A 80 1.07 3.82 -0.41
N PHE A 81 1.18 4.80 0.48
CA PHE A 81 0.14 5.79 0.74
C PHE A 81 -0.11 6.70 -0.47
N ILE A 82 0.94 7.26 -1.06
CA ILE A 82 0.82 8.09 -2.28
C ILE A 82 0.14 7.31 -3.39
N LEU A 83 0.58 6.07 -3.61
CA LEU A 83 0.00 5.22 -4.66
C LEU A 83 -1.45 4.86 -4.37
N THR A 84 -1.80 4.60 -3.10
CA THR A 84 -3.18 4.33 -2.68
C THR A 84 -4.09 5.52 -2.96
N ILE A 85 -3.65 6.74 -2.64
CA ILE A 85 -4.41 7.95 -2.96
C ILE A 85 -4.57 8.12 -4.46
N ALA A 86 -3.49 7.93 -5.22
CA ALA A 86 -3.54 8.04 -6.68
C ALA A 86 -4.55 7.06 -7.28
N VAL A 87 -4.52 5.79 -6.86
CA VAL A 87 -5.48 4.79 -7.32
C VAL A 87 -6.91 5.11 -6.85
N GLY A 88 -7.10 5.57 -5.60
CA GLY A 88 -8.38 6.05 -5.09
C GLY A 88 -8.99 7.17 -5.96
N TYR A 89 -8.17 8.17 -6.28
CA TYR A 89 -8.59 9.32 -7.07
C TYR A 89 -8.86 8.96 -8.54
N TYR A 90 -7.91 8.28 -9.21
CA TYR A 90 -8.04 8.00 -10.65
C TYR A 90 -8.97 6.83 -10.97
N LEU A 91 -8.87 5.72 -10.23
CA LEU A 91 -9.62 4.49 -10.54
C LEU A 91 -11.00 4.47 -9.88
N PHE A 92 -11.11 4.93 -8.64
CA PHE A 92 -12.36 4.92 -7.90
C PHE A 92 -13.12 6.25 -7.93
N GLN A 93 -12.52 7.31 -8.50
CA GLN A 93 -13.11 8.65 -8.57
C GLN A 93 -13.53 9.15 -7.19
N ASP A 94 -12.76 8.77 -6.16
CA ASP A 94 -13.03 9.17 -4.78
C ASP A 94 -12.91 10.71 -4.70
N LYS A 95 -13.97 11.37 -4.22
CA LYS A 95 -14.00 12.84 -4.09
C LYS A 95 -13.08 13.28 -2.95
N LEU A 96 -11.92 13.81 -3.31
CA LEU A 96 -10.97 14.37 -2.35
C LEU A 96 -11.31 15.83 -2.06
N SER A 97 -11.50 16.15 -0.78
CA SER A 97 -11.70 17.53 -0.34
C SER A 97 -10.36 18.26 -0.23
N LEU A 98 -10.38 19.61 -0.26
CA LEU A 98 -9.20 20.43 0.02
C LEU A 98 -8.58 20.12 1.40
N LEU A 99 -9.42 19.82 2.40
CA LEU A 99 -8.94 19.44 3.73
C LEU A 99 -8.24 18.08 3.73
N SER A 100 -8.69 17.14 2.90
CA SER A 100 -8.02 15.85 2.70
C SER A 100 -6.60 16.04 2.15
N PHE A 101 -6.42 17.00 1.24
CA PHE A 101 -5.10 17.33 0.70
C PHE A 101 -4.14 17.89 1.76
N VAL A 102 -4.62 18.75 2.66
CA VAL A 102 -3.83 19.22 3.80
C VAL A 102 -3.43 18.06 4.70
N GLY A 103 -4.35 17.13 4.98
CA GLY A 103 -4.05 15.90 5.74
C GLY A 103 -2.99 15.04 5.06
N PHE A 104 -3.04 14.89 3.74
CA PHE A 104 -2.03 14.15 2.98
C PHE A 104 -0.65 14.78 3.08
N ILE A 105 -0.56 16.10 2.95
CA ILE A 105 0.71 16.82 3.13
C ILE A 105 1.28 16.55 4.52
N LEU A 106 0.47 16.69 5.58
CA LEU A 106 0.92 16.44 6.96
C LEU A 106 1.46 15.02 7.16
N ILE A 107 0.77 14.00 6.62
CA ILE A 107 1.21 12.60 6.69
C ILE A 107 2.55 12.42 5.96
N ILE A 108 2.67 12.94 4.73
CA ILE A 108 3.90 12.84 3.95
C ILE A 108 5.05 13.56 4.64
N THR A 109 4.83 14.76 5.17
CA THR A 109 5.84 15.49 5.95
C THR A 109 6.28 14.68 7.18
N GLY A 110 5.34 14.10 7.93
CA GLY A 110 5.67 13.26 9.09
C GLY A 110 6.55 12.06 8.71
N ILE A 111 6.21 11.38 7.61
CA ILE A 111 6.99 10.25 7.09
C ILE A 111 8.40 10.68 6.66
N ILE A 112 8.52 11.85 6.02
CA ILE A 112 9.81 12.41 5.60
C ILE A 112 10.67 12.72 6.83
N VAL A 113 10.11 13.36 7.86
CA VAL A 113 10.83 13.70 9.11
C VAL A 113 11.34 12.43 9.80
N LEU A 114 10.51 11.39 9.92
CA LEU A 114 10.91 10.09 10.47
C LEU A 114 12.05 9.46 9.66
N SER A 115 11.97 9.54 8.33
CA SER A 115 12.96 8.96 7.43
C SER A 115 14.32 9.66 7.55
N PHE A 116 14.34 11.00 7.58
CA PHE A 116 15.58 11.78 7.69
C PHE A 116 16.25 11.63 9.06
N ASN A 117 15.49 11.67 10.15
CA ASN A 117 16.07 11.49 11.49
C ASN A 117 16.76 10.12 11.60
N ASN A 118 16.13 9.07 11.07
CA ASN A 118 16.68 7.72 11.16
C ASN A 118 17.85 7.45 10.19
N GLN A 119 18.08 8.32 9.19
CA GLN A 119 19.30 8.28 8.36
C GLN A 119 20.54 8.81 9.10
N THR A 120 20.37 9.75 10.04
CA THR A 120 21.49 10.41 10.75
C THR A 120 22.05 9.61 11.92
N GLN A 121 21.35 8.58 12.39
CA GLN A 121 21.77 7.73 13.52
C GLN A 121 22.78 6.62 13.15
N HIS A 122 23.27 6.59 11.90
CA HIS A 122 24.18 5.56 11.38
C HIS A 122 25.46 6.14 10.75
N VAL A 123 25.89 7.34 11.16
CA VAL A 123 27.24 7.87 10.90
C VAL A 123 28.12 7.64 12.11
#